data_AF-A0A9W6JF49-F1
#
_entry.id   AF-A0A9W6JF49-F1
#
_cell.length_a   1.000
_cell.length_b   1.000
_cell.length_c   1.000
_cell.angle_alpha   90.00
_cell.angle_beta   90.00
_cell.angle_gamma   90.00
#
_symmetry.space_group_name_H-M   'P 1'
#
loop_
_entity.id
_entity.type
_entity.pdbx_description
1 polymer ?
#
loop_
_entity_poly.entity_id
_entity_poly.type
_entity_poly.pdbx_seq_one_letter_code
_entity_poly.pdbx_strand_id
1 'polypeptide(L)' 'MKDYRITERRPIGGRMRKVGEIVSLDERQHAAEAPWGGLELVEPEPPAKAKKTTDKAG' A
#
# COMPACT_ATOMS: atom_id res chain seq x y z
N MET A 1 1.00 1.01 -10.84
CA MET A 1 1.40 1.12 -9.41
C MET A 1 0.72 -0.02 -8.68
N LYS A 2 1.43 -0.64 -7.74
CA LYS A 2 0.93 -1.74 -6.92
C LYS A 2 1.05 -1.35 -5.45
N ASP A 3 0.10 -1.82 -4.65
CA ASP A 3 0.09 -1.54 -3.22
C ASP A 3 0.83 -2.64 -2.47
N TYR A 4 1.73 -2.24 -1.58
CA TYR A 4 2.52 -3.13 -0.75
C TYR A 4 2.32 -2.79 0.71
N ARG A 5 2.12 -3.82 1.52
CA ARG A 5 2.09 -3.72 2.97
C ARG A 5 3.51 -3.81 3.50
N ILE A 6 3.85 -2.85 4.34
CA ILE A 6 5.11 -2.85 5.08
C ILE A 6 5.03 -3.92 6.16
N THR A 7 5.88 -4.94 6.10
CA THR A 7 5.98 -5.96 7.14
C THR A 7 7.10 -5.67 8.14
N GLU A 8 8.04 -4.80 7.77
CA GLU A 8 9.17 -4.41 8.61
C GLU A 8 9.40 -2.88 8.63
N ARG A 9 9.81 -2.33 9.76
CA ARG A 9 10.02 -0.89 9.91
C ARG A 9 11.27 -0.45 9.14
N ARG A 10 11.12 0.36 8.09
CA ARG A 10 12.24 0.78 7.24
C ARG A 10 12.00 2.10 6.49
N PRO A 11 13.06 2.80 6.06
CA PRO A 11 12.92 3.99 5.22
C PRO A 11 12.59 3.58 3.78
N ILE A 12 11.50 4.14 3.25
CA ILE A 12 11.07 3.96 1.85
C ILE A 12 10.80 5.34 1.26
N GLY A 13 11.41 5.63 0.12
CA GLY A 13 11.28 6.94 -0.53
C GLY A 13 11.70 8.11 0.37
N GLY A 14 12.72 7.90 1.22
CA GLY A 14 13.23 8.91 2.15
C GLY A 14 12.39 9.12 3.43
N ARG A 15 11.31 8.35 3.63
CA ARG A 15 10.47 8.42 4.84
C ARG A 15 10.48 7.10 5.60
N MET A 16 10.65 7.17 6.92
CA MET A 16 10.51 6.01 7.80
C MET A 16 9.06 5.51 7.80
N ARG A 17 8.82 4.29 7.32
CA ARG A 17 7.50 3.65 7.29
C ARG A 17 7.36 2.66 8.44
N LYS A 18 6.13 2.50 8.92
CA LYS A 18 5.81 1.59 10.03
C LYS A 18 5.25 0.27 9.52
N VAL A 19 5.42 -0.79 10.31
CA VAL A 19 4.79 -2.10 10.05
C VAL A 19 3.27 -1.94 9.98
N GLY A 20 2.66 -2.59 8.99
CA GLY A 20 1.24 -2.53 8.69
C GLY A 20 0.79 -1.34 7.86
N GLU A 21 1.68 -0.40 7.52
CA GLU A 21 1.39 0.68 6.58
C GLU A 21 1.27 0.12 5.15
N ILE A 22 0.40 0.70 4.33
CA ILE A 22 0.28 0.37 2.90
C ILE A 22 0.92 1.50 2.10
N VAL A 23 1.82 1.14 1.20
CA VAL A 23 2.50 2.07 0.29
C VAL A 23 2.28 1.65 -1.15
N SER A 24 1.93 2.61 -2.00
CA SER A 24 1.84 2.38 -3.44
C SER A 24 3.23 2.60 -4.04
N LEU A 25 3.79 1.56 -4.66
CA LEU A 25 5.07 1.61 -5.33
C LEU A 25 4.89 1.32 -6.82
N ASP A 26 5.65 2.01 -7.66
CA ASP A 26 5.85 1.61 -9.05
C ASP A 26 6.84 0.44 -9.15
N GLU A 27 7.01 -0.11 -10.36
CA GLU A 27 7.89 -1.26 -10.58
C GLU A 27 9.36 -0.93 -10.29
N ARG A 28 9.79 0.31 -10.55
CA ARG A 28 11.17 0.76 -10.34
C ARG A 28 11.48 0.93 -8.86
N GLN A 29 10.55 1.53 -8.11
CA GLN A 29 10.62 1.69 -6.68
C GLN A 29 10.59 0.32 -6.00
N HIS A 30 9.66 -0.56 -6.40
CA HIS A 30 9.63 -1.91 -5.88
C HIS A 30 10.95 -2.66 -6.16
N ALA A 31 11.51 -2.57 -7.38
CA ALA A 31 12.79 -3.21 -7.69
C ALA A 31 13.97 -2.68 -6.85
N ALA A 32 13.95 -1.40 -6.45
CA ALA A 32 14.94 -0.84 -5.54
C ALA A 32 14.75 -1.31 -4.09
N GLU A 33 13.50 -1.53 -3.67
CA GLU A 33 13.15 -1.92 -2.30
C GLU A 33 13.12 -3.45 -2.07
N ALA A 34 12.88 -4.24 -3.13
CA ALA A 34 12.74 -5.70 -3.07
C ALA A 34 13.98 -6.44 -2.53
N PRO A 35 15.24 -6.04 -2.84
CA PRO A 35 16.43 -6.69 -2.29
C PRO A 35 16.53 -6.59 -0.77
N TRP A 36 15.89 -5.59 -0.18
CA TRP A 36 15.91 -5.35 1.25
C TRP A 36 14.79 -6.09 2.00
N GLY A 37 13.77 -6.61 1.29
CA GLY A 37 12.62 -7.31 1.89
C GLY A 37 11.60 -6.38 2.57
N GLY A 38 10.73 -6.92 3.41
CA GLY A 38 9.81 -6.11 4.23
C GLY A 38 8.60 -5.51 3.48
N LEU A 39 8.32 -5.97 2.26
CA LEU A 39 7.18 -5.56 1.43
C LEU A 39 6.38 -6.80 1.03
N GLU A 40 5.09 -6.78 1.31
CA GLU A 40 4.14 -7.82 0.89
C GLU A 40 3.14 -7.21 -0.07
N LEU A 41 2.98 -7.78 -1.27
CA LEU A 41 2.01 -7.28 -2.24
C LEU A 41 0.61 -7.42 -1.65
N VAL A 42 -0.09 -6.30 -1.48
CA VAL A 42 -1.51 -6.32 -1.17
C VAL A 42 -2.19 -6.57 -2.50
N GLU A 43 -2.66 -7.80 -2.71
CA GLU A 43 -3.58 -8.06 -3.81
C GLU A 43 -4.76 -7.10 -3.63
N PRO A 44 -5.02 -6.21 -4.59
CA PRO A 44 -6.21 -5.38 -4.51
C PRO A 44 -7.39 -6.32 -4.61
N GLU A 45 -8.02 -6.60 -3.48
CA GLU A 45 -9.33 -7.22 -3.48
C GLU A 45 -10.19 -6.31 -4.39
N PRO A 46 -10.75 -6.86 -5.49
CA PRO A 46 -11.45 -6.05 -6.49
C PRO A 46 -12.46 -5.20 -5.72
N PRO A 47 -12.48 -3.87 -5.95
CA PRO A 47 -13.12 -2.93 -5.04
C PRO A 47 -14.52 -3.44 -4.73
N ALA A 48 -14.72 -3.93 -3.51
CA ALA A 48 -16.00 -4.42 -3.06
C ALA A 48 -16.95 -3.23 -3.10
N LYS A 49 -17.68 -3.15 -4.21
CA LYS A 49 -18.75 -2.22 -4.58
C LYS A 49 -18.84 -1.04 -3.62
N ALA A 50 -18.39 0.12 -4.07
CA ALA A 50 -18.75 1.40 -3.49
C ALA A 50 -20.26 1.43 -3.23
N LYS A 51 -20.68 1.08 -2.01
CA LYS A 51 -22.02 1.36 -1.53
C LYS A 51 -22.03 2.87 -1.34
N LYS A 52 -22.52 3.56 -2.37
CA LYS A 52 -23.03 4.92 -2.26
C LYS A 52 -24.15 4.89 -1.22
N THR A 53 -23.82 5.01 0.06
CA THR A 53 -24.76 5.54 1.04
C THR A 53 -24.63 7.05 0.97
N THR A 54 -25.33 7.63 -0.01
CA THR A 54 -25.84 9.00 0.13
C THR A 54 -26.91 8.93 1.22
N ASP A 55 -26.49 9.05 2.48
CA ASP A 55 -27.40 9.45 3.55
C ASP A 55 -27.19 10.96 3.74
N LYS A 56 -28.09 11.77 3.17
CA LYS A 56 -28.29 13.15 3.60
C LYS A 56 -29.65 13.70 3.16
N ALA A 57 -30.53 13.72 4.16
CA ALA A 57 -31.48 14.79 4.55
C ALA A 57 -32.50 15.36 3.55
N GLY A 58 -33.76 15.40 4.00
CA GLY A 58 -34.83 16.25 3.47
C GLY A 58 -36.20 15.82 3.97
#